data_AF-A0A9R1DXG0-F1
#
_entry.id   AF-A0A9R1DXG0-F1
#
_cell.length_a   1.000
_cell.length_b   1.000
_cell.length_c   1.000
_cell.angle_alpha   90.00
_cell.angle_beta   90.00
_cell.angle_gamma   90.00
#
_symmetry.space_group_name_H-M   'P 1'
#
loop_
_entity.id
_entity.type
_entity.pdbx_description
1 polymer ?
#
loop_
_entity_poly.entity_id
_entity_poly.type
_entity_poly.pdbx_seq_one_letter_code
_entity_poly.pdbx_strand_id
1 'polypeptide(L)'
;MASTADLRSVCSSCSVFHSSVHRLGTVQPEKMESYANGAKFDCLLFDMDDTLYPLSLGINLACRKNIQDYMLNKLQIEESQVPKMCLDLYREYGTTMAGLKLMGYDFDYDEFHASVHGKLPYEKLKPDPVLRSLLLSMPQRKIIFTNSDEAHAATVLEKMGLEGCFEGIICFETLNQKNPGDTSAGDGSGKRVLCKPSLESMEAVVEIAKLDPKKTVFFDDSPRNIASGKAAGFHTVIVGSSALVAGADVALESIHNIREALPELWEAGGDHAVDIRSAAVAETTVLA
;
A
#
# COMPACT_ATOMS: atom_id res chain seq x y z
N MET A 1 -17.13 -21.68 -51.79
CA MET A 1 -15.68 -21.84 -52.03
C MET A 1 -15.11 -20.43 -52.05
N ALA A 2 -14.49 -19.99 -50.95
CA ALA A 2 -13.03 -19.86 -50.80
C ALA A 2 -12.42 -18.97 -51.92
N SER A 3 -11.61 -17.95 -51.68
CA SER A 3 -10.78 -17.61 -50.53
C SER A 3 -10.27 -16.17 -50.65
N THR A 4 -10.15 -15.54 -49.49
CA THR A 4 -9.19 -14.51 -49.04
C THR A 4 -8.19 -13.90 -50.03
N ALA A 5 -8.26 -12.58 -50.19
CA ALA A 5 -7.15 -11.74 -50.61
C ALA A 5 -6.31 -11.32 -49.40
N ASP A 6 -5.00 -11.45 -49.57
CA ASP A 6 -3.93 -11.16 -48.64
C ASP A 6 -3.53 -9.68 -48.76
N LEU A 7 -3.47 -8.95 -47.64
CA LEU A 7 -2.82 -7.65 -47.52
C LEU A 7 -2.19 -7.55 -46.13
N ARG A 8 -1.12 -8.32 -45.92
CA ARG A 8 -0.16 -8.09 -44.84
C ARG A 8 0.76 -6.93 -45.20
N SER A 9 0.57 -5.79 -44.52
CA SER A 9 1.63 -4.79 -44.32
C SER A 9 1.23 -3.84 -43.20
N VAL A 10 1.49 -4.21 -41.95
CA VAL A 10 1.53 -3.27 -40.83
C VAL A 10 2.74 -3.56 -39.95
N CYS A 11 3.69 -2.64 -40.01
CA CYS A 11 4.62 -2.16 -38.99
C CYS A 11 5.00 -3.10 -37.83
N SER A 12 6.23 -3.62 -37.85
CA SER A 12 6.83 -4.50 -36.85
C SER A 12 7.58 -3.73 -35.73
N SER A 13 6.89 -2.85 -34.99
CA SER A 13 7.54 -2.14 -33.87
C SER A 13 6.63 -1.82 -32.67
N CYS A 14 5.70 -2.72 -32.33
CA CYS A 14 4.92 -2.64 -31.09
C CYS A 14 4.53 -4.07 -30.64
N SER A 15 5.44 -4.83 -30.04
CA SER A 15 5.12 -6.17 -29.53
C SER A 15 5.95 -6.66 -28.33
N VAL A 16 6.61 -5.77 -27.58
CA VAL A 16 7.49 -6.20 -26.46
C VAL A 16 6.87 -6.03 -25.05
N PHE A 17 5.63 -5.54 -24.91
CA PHE A 17 5.05 -5.25 -23.58
C PHE A 17 3.90 -6.14 -23.13
N HIS A 18 3.76 -7.36 -23.66
CA HIS A 18 2.60 -8.22 -23.35
C HIS A 18 2.92 -9.63 -22.83
N SER A 19 4.01 -9.84 -22.07
CA SER A 19 4.33 -11.18 -21.57
C SER A 19 4.86 -11.32 -20.12
N SER A 20 4.80 -10.31 -19.25
CA SER A 20 5.44 -10.45 -17.92
C SER A 20 4.53 -10.40 -16.69
N VAL A 21 3.20 -10.37 -16.80
CA VAL A 21 2.33 -10.20 -15.60
C VAL A 21 1.48 -11.44 -15.25
N HIS A 22 1.56 -12.54 -16.00
CA HIS A 22 0.96 -13.81 -15.59
C HIS A 22 1.97 -14.95 -15.58
N ARG A 23 2.68 -15.06 -14.46
CA ARG A 23 3.08 -16.33 -13.86
C ARG A 23 3.61 -16.09 -12.45
N LEU A 24 2.81 -16.45 -11.44
CA LEU A 24 3.37 -17.12 -10.26
C LEU A 24 3.96 -18.44 -10.77
N GLY A 25 5.16 -18.34 -11.37
CA GLY A 25 5.95 -19.49 -11.75
C GLY A 25 6.27 -20.26 -10.48
N THR A 26 6.12 -21.58 -10.55
CA THR A 26 6.70 -22.53 -9.60
C THR A 26 8.06 -22.02 -9.16
N VAL A 27 8.17 -21.67 -7.88
CA VAL A 27 9.41 -21.20 -7.26
C VAL A 27 10.49 -22.26 -7.53
N GLN A 28 11.47 -21.90 -8.35
CA GLN A 28 12.71 -22.67 -8.42
C GLN A 28 13.38 -22.58 -7.04
N PRO A 29 13.79 -23.69 -6.41
CA PRO A 29 14.15 -23.73 -4.99
C PRO A 29 15.54 -23.15 -4.67
N GLU A 30 16.06 -22.20 -5.46
CA GLU A 30 17.49 -21.83 -5.42
C GLU A 30 17.79 -20.36 -5.09
N LYS A 31 16.81 -19.58 -4.61
CA LYS A 31 17.08 -18.27 -3.97
C LYS A 31 16.26 -18.07 -2.70
N MET A 32 16.48 -18.93 -1.73
CA MET A 32 16.20 -18.64 -0.32
C MET A 32 17.54 -18.34 0.36
N GLU A 33 18.24 -17.31 -0.12
CA GLU A 33 19.40 -16.78 0.59
C GLU A 33 18.91 -16.09 1.85
N SER A 34 19.52 -16.48 2.97
CA SER A 34 19.14 -16.17 4.34
C SER A 34 18.80 -14.69 4.55
N TYR A 35 17.52 -14.39 4.79
CA TYR A 35 17.18 -13.22 5.60
C TYR A 35 17.92 -13.36 6.94
N ALA A 36 18.63 -12.31 7.33
CA ALA A 36 19.60 -12.34 8.43
C ALA A 36 18.99 -13.01 9.67
N ASN A 37 19.56 -14.16 10.04
CA ASN A 37 19.21 -14.88 11.25
C ASN A 37 19.59 -13.99 12.44
N GLY A 38 18.63 -13.18 12.90
CA GLY A 38 18.83 -12.16 13.95
C GLY A 38 18.19 -10.79 13.68
N ALA A 39 17.65 -10.48 12.50
CA ALA A 39 16.97 -9.19 12.30
C ALA A 39 15.70 -9.07 13.17
N LYS A 40 15.47 -7.90 13.78
CA LYS A 40 14.28 -7.62 14.61
C LYS A 40 12.98 -7.71 13.80
N PHE A 41 13.03 -7.31 12.53
CA PHE A 41 11.90 -7.31 11.61
C PHE A 41 12.28 -8.04 10.32
N ASP A 42 11.33 -8.81 9.78
CA ASP A 42 11.52 -9.63 8.58
C ASP A 42 10.90 -8.96 7.34
N CYS A 43 9.86 -8.13 7.54
CA CYS A 43 9.12 -7.46 6.48
C CYS A 43 8.73 -6.02 6.83
N LEU A 44 8.73 -5.18 5.80
CA LEU A 44 8.27 -3.80 5.83
C LEU A 44 7.10 -3.65 4.86
N LEU A 45 5.95 -3.28 5.39
CA LEU A 45 4.70 -3.11 4.67
C LEU A 45 4.44 -1.61 4.49
N PHE A 46 4.39 -1.14 3.26
CA PHE A 46 4.22 0.28 2.95
C PHE A 46 2.89 0.53 2.29
N ASP A 47 2.11 1.45 2.84
CA ASP A 47 1.14 2.17 2.04
C ASP A 47 1.84 3.00 0.96
N MET A 48 1.08 3.39 -0.06
CA MET A 48 1.58 4.11 -1.22
C MET A 48 1.16 5.57 -1.24
N ASP A 49 -0.16 5.81 -1.22
CA ASP A 49 -0.75 7.11 -1.51
C ASP A 49 -0.63 8.02 -0.30
N ASP A 50 -0.09 9.23 -0.48
CA ASP A 50 0.23 10.17 0.62
C ASP A 50 1.30 9.65 1.64
N THR A 51 1.81 8.41 1.45
CA THR A 51 2.88 7.79 2.23
C THR A 51 4.24 7.82 1.52
N LEU A 52 4.35 7.25 0.32
CA LEU A 52 5.62 7.24 -0.45
C LEU A 52 5.91 8.61 -1.06
N TYR A 53 4.87 9.37 -1.33
CA TYR A 53 4.92 10.75 -1.79
C TYR A 53 4.05 11.61 -0.87
N PRO A 54 4.35 12.91 -0.69
CA PRO A 54 3.65 13.71 0.31
C PRO A 54 2.22 14.08 -0.14
N LEU A 55 1.33 14.14 0.85
CA LEU A 55 -0.04 14.68 0.76
C LEU A 55 -0.14 16.00 -0.02
N SER A 56 0.89 16.85 0.08
CA SER A 56 0.94 18.17 -0.56
C SER A 56 0.93 18.13 -2.10
N LEU A 57 1.19 16.98 -2.74
CA LEU A 57 1.04 16.84 -4.20
C LEU A 57 -0.42 16.93 -4.66
N GLY A 58 -1.36 16.63 -3.75
CA GLY A 58 -2.80 16.72 -4.01
C GLY A 58 -3.31 15.68 -5.01
N ILE A 59 -2.63 14.52 -5.13
CA ILE A 59 -3.14 13.38 -5.90
C ILE A 59 -4.47 12.91 -5.29
N ASN A 60 -4.57 12.86 -3.96
CA ASN A 60 -5.80 12.48 -3.28
C ASN A 60 -6.97 13.45 -3.51
N LEU A 61 -6.71 14.75 -3.69
CA LEU A 61 -7.73 15.76 -4.00
C LEU A 61 -8.27 15.53 -5.41
N ALA A 62 -7.38 15.23 -6.37
CA ALA A 62 -7.79 14.85 -7.71
C ALA A 62 -8.57 13.53 -7.73
N CYS A 63 -8.11 12.53 -6.96
CA CYS A 63 -8.82 11.25 -6.80
C CYS A 63 -10.23 11.46 -6.23
N ARG A 64 -10.35 12.21 -5.13
CA ARG A 64 -11.65 12.57 -4.53
C ARG A 64 -12.56 13.27 -5.52
N LYS A 65 -12.04 14.22 -6.30
CA LYS A 65 -12.82 14.89 -7.34
C LYS A 65 -13.30 13.91 -8.41
N ASN A 66 -12.44 13.02 -8.89
CA ASN A 66 -12.83 12.04 -9.90
C ASN A 66 -13.89 11.05 -9.37
N ILE A 67 -13.83 10.67 -8.08
CA ILE A 67 -14.88 9.87 -7.43
C ILE A 67 -16.21 10.64 -7.40
N GLN A 68 -16.20 11.92 -7.03
CA GLN A 68 -17.40 12.76 -7.03
C GLN A 68 -17.99 12.91 -8.43
N ASP A 69 -17.14 13.14 -9.43
CA ASP A 69 -17.55 13.22 -10.83
C ASP A 69 -18.14 11.89 -11.32
N TYR A 70 -17.60 10.75 -10.88
CA TYR A 70 -18.17 9.43 -11.19
C TYR A 70 -19.55 9.26 -10.53
N MET A 71 -19.69 9.59 -9.26
CA MET A 71 -20.96 9.51 -8.54
C MET A 71 -22.05 10.36 -9.19
N LEU A 72 -21.71 11.60 -9.58
CA LEU A 72 -22.64 12.51 -10.25
C LEU A 72 -22.99 12.03 -11.67
N ASN A 73 -21.98 11.74 -12.50
CA ASN A 73 -22.20 11.55 -13.93
C ASN A 73 -22.52 10.10 -14.32
N LYS A 74 -22.01 9.10 -13.58
CA LYS A 74 -22.21 7.68 -13.90
C LYS A 74 -23.30 7.06 -13.04
N LEU A 75 -23.29 7.33 -11.75
CA LEU A 75 -24.30 6.80 -10.82
C LEU A 75 -25.54 7.69 -10.70
N GLN A 76 -25.53 8.88 -11.31
CA GLN A 76 -26.64 9.84 -11.30
C GLN A 76 -27.10 10.19 -9.87
N ILE A 77 -26.15 10.22 -8.94
CA ILE A 77 -26.38 10.65 -7.56
C ILE A 77 -26.54 12.16 -7.56
N GLU A 78 -27.50 12.65 -6.78
CA GLU A 78 -27.83 14.07 -6.71
C GLU A 78 -26.62 14.89 -6.21
N GLU A 79 -26.33 16.00 -6.89
CA GLU A 79 -25.11 16.79 -6.70
C GLU A 79 -24.93 17.27 -5.26
N SER A 80 -26.00 17.68 -4.58
CA SER A 80 -25.94 18.15 -3.20
C SER A 80 -25.59 17.04 -2.19
N GLN A 81 -25.84 15.77 -2.53
CA GLN A 81 -25.52 14.61 -1.68
C GLN A 81 -24.08 14.13 -1.85
N VAL A 82 -23.49 14.28 -3.03
CA VAL A 82 -22.20 13.66 -3.40
C VAL A 82 -21.07 13.97 -2.40
N PRO A 83 -20.81 15.23 -1.99
CA PRO A 83 -19.69 15.53 -1.09
C PRO A 83 -19.82 14.86 0.28
N LYS A 84 -21.02 14.90 0.86
CA LYS A 84 -21.31 14.29 2.16
C LYS A 84 -21.21 12.77 2.08
N MET A 85 -21.80 12.19 1.04
CA MET A 85 -21.78 10.74 0.83
C MET A 85 -20.36 10.21 0.61
N CYS A 86 -19.51 10.90 -0.16
CA CYS A 86 -18.10 10.54 -0.29
C CYS A 86 -17.39 10.41 1.07
N LEU A 87 -17.57 11.43 1.92
CA LEU A 87 -16.94 11.50 3.24
C LEU A 87 -17.46 10.41 4.17
N ASP A 88 -18.78 10.26 4.25
CA ASP A 88 -19.43 9.29 5.14
C ASP A 88 -19.03 7.86 4.74
N LEU A 89 -19.05 7.53 3.44
CA LEU A 89 -18.66 6.21 2.95
C LEU A 89 -17.17 5.92 3.15
N TYR A 90 -16.29 6.88 2.91
CA TYR A 90 -14.87 6.73 3.22
C TYR A 90 -14.65 6.48 4.71
N ARG A 91 -15.34 7.26 5.57
CA ARG A 91 -15.24 7.14 7.02
C ARG A 91 -15.77 5.81 7.53
N GLU A 92 -16.81 5.26 6.93
CA GLU A 92 -17.42 4.01 7.42
C GLU A 92 -16.76 2.77 6.82
N TYR A 93 -16.47 2.79 5.51
CA TYR A 93 -16.08 1.59 4.76
C TYR A 93 -14.63 1.58 4.31
N GLY A 94 -13.85 2.64 4.59
CA GLY A 94 -12.44 2.74 4.23
C GLY A 94 -12.21 3.29 2.82
N THR A 95 -13.09 2.99 1.87
CA THR A 95 -13.13 3.64 0.55
C THR A 95 -14.56 4.01 0.17
N THR A 96 -14.73 5.06 -0.62
CA THR A 96 -16.05 5.43 -1.17
C THR A 96 -16.60 4.31 -2.06
N MET A 97 -15.74 3.65 -2.84
CA MET A 97 -16.11 2.52 -3.71
C MET A 97 -16.71 1.34 -2.92
N ALA A 98 -16.07 0.93 -1.83
CA ALA A 98 -16.57 -0.15 -0.98
C ALA A 98 -17.95 0.17 -0.42
N GLY A 99 -18.15 1.42 0.03
CA GLY A 99 -19.44 1.90 0.51
C GLY A 99 -20.52 1.91 -0.58
N LEU A 100 -20.20 2.41 -1.77
CA LEU A 100 -21.12 2.42 -2.91
C LEU A 100 -21.59 0.99 -3.26
N LYS A 101 -20.67 0.04 -3.33
CA LYS A 101 -21.01 -1.37 -3.59
C LYS A 101 -21.91 -1.96 -2.52
N LEU A 102 -21.63 -1.69 -1.25
CA LEU A 102 -22.46 -2.19 -0.14
C LEU A 102 -23.88 -1.60 -0.17
N MET A 103 -24.02 -0.35 -0.62
CA MET A 103 -25.33 0.29 -0.82
C MET A 103 -26.12 -0.25 -2.02
N GLY A 104 -25.54 -1.17 -2.79
CA GLY A 104 -26.20 -1.79 -3.95
C GLY A 104 -26.00 -1.03 -5.26
N TYR A 105 -25.09 -0.07 -5.34
CA TYR A 105 -24.71 0.52 -6.62
C TYR A 105 -23.95 -0.50 -7.46
N ASP A 106 -24.44 -0.77 -8.66
CA ASP A 106 -23.80 -1.67 -9.59
C ASP A 106 -22.96 -0.90 -10.63
N PHE A 107 -21.72 -1.33 -10.76
CA PHE A 107 -20.72 -0.79 -11.68
C PHE A 107 -19.52 -1.74 -11.73
N ASP A 108 -18.81 -1.77 -12.86
CA ASP A 108 -17.60 -2.56 -12.97
C ASP A 108 -16.43 -1.89 -12.24
N TYR A 109 -15.61 -2.69 -11.54
CA TYR A 109 -14.47 -2.18 -10.77
C TYR A 109 -13.40 -1.58 -11.68
N ASP A 110 -13.15 -2.20 -12.83
CA ASP A 110 -12.13 -1.75 -13.77
C ASP A 110 -12.58 -0.43 -14.42
N GLU A 111 -13.88 -0.27 -14.72
CA GLU A 111 -14.45 1.01 -15.17
C GLU A 111 -14.30 2.12 -14.11
N PHE A 112 -14.59 1.79 -12.84
CA PHE A 112 -14.47 2.75 -11.74
C PHE A 112 -13.02 3.21 -11.58
N HIS A 113 -12.06 2.28 -11.49
CA HIS A 113 -10.64 2.60 -11.36
C HIS A 113 -10.09 3.34 -12.58
N ALA A 114 -10.46 2.95 -13.81
CA ALA A 114 -10.07 3.69 -15.01
C ALA A 114 -10.59 5.13 -15.00
N SER A 115 -11.80 5.35 -14.46
CA SER A 115 -12.40 6.69 -14.35
C SER A 115 -11.76 7.53 -13.26
N VAL A 116 -11.41 6.92 -12.12
CA VAL A 116 -10.91 7.59 -10.93
C VAL A 116 -9.40 7.77 -10.96
N HIS A 117 -8.64 6.72 -11.25
CA HIS A 117 -7.18 6.74 -11.26
C HIS A 117 -6.58 7.05 -12.64
N GLY A 118 -7.28 6.72 -13.74
CA GLY A 118 -6.78 6.97 -15.10
C GLY A 118 -6.63 8.45 -15.49
N LYS A 119 -7.17 9.37 -14.69
CA LYS A 119 -7.14 10.83 -14.90
C LYS A 119 -6.35 11.58 -13.83
N LEU A 120 -5.57 10.87 -13.01
CA LEU A 120 -4.78 11.52 -11.97
C LEU A 120 -3.62 12.33 -12.58
N PRO A 121 -3.21 13.42 -11.92
CA PRO A 121 -2.13 14.29 -12.40
C PRO A 121 -0.75 13.65 -12.12
N TYR A 122 -0.47 12.51 -12.76
CA TYR A 122 0.77 11.74 -12.59
C TYR A 122 2.03 12.52 -12.98
N GLU A 123 1.90 13.59 -13.77
CA GLU A 123 3.01 14.49 -14.11
C GLU A 123 3.59 15.21 -12.89
N LYS A 124 2.85 15.28 -11.77
CA LYS A 124 3.34 15.82 -10.50
C LYS A 124 4.29 14.87 -9.78
N LEU A 125 4.18 13.56 -10.01
CA LEU A 125 5.11 12.58 -9.48
C LEU A 125 6.44 12.71 -10.21
N LYS A 126 7.54 12.72 -9.44
CA LYS A 126 8.90 12.83 -9.95
C LYS A 126 9.73 11.67 -9.42
N PRO A 127 10.76 11.23 -10.16
CA PRO A 127 11.72 10.27 -9.66
C PRO A 127 12.33 10.73 -8.33
N ASP A 128 12.38 9.81 -7.36
CA ASP A 128 12.94 10.07 -6.04
C ASP A 128 14.16 9.17 -5.79
N PRO A 129 15.36 9.58 -6.24
CA PRO A 129 16.57 8.77 -6.09
C PRO A 129 16.98 8.61 -4.62
N VAL A 130 16.58 9.53 -3.72
CA VAL A 130 16.89 9.44 -2.30
C VAL A 130 16.06 8.34 -1.67
N LEU A 131 14.75 8.36 -1.87
CA LEU A 131 13.86 7.30 -1.40
C LEU A 131 14.22 5.94 -2.01
N ARG A 132 14.53 5.91 -3.31
CA ARG A 132 15.01 4.68 -3.98
C ARG A 132 16.24 4.10 -3.28
N SER A 133 17.27 4.94 -3.05
CA SER A 133 18.48 4.50 -2.37
C SER A 133 18.21 4.03 -0.93
N LEU A 134 17.29 4.69 -0.23
CA LEU A 134 16.91 4.32 1.12
C LEU A 134 16.25 2.94 1.15
N LEU A 135 15.24 2.71 0.30
CA LEU A 135 14.52 1.43 0.20
C LEU A 135 15.45 0.28 -0.21
N LEU A 136 16.34 0.50 -1.17
CA LEU A 136 17.31 -0.52 -1.61
C LEU A 136 18.36 -0.86 -0.55
N SER A 137 18.63 0.07 0.38
CA SER A 137 19.58 -0.18 1.47
C SER A 137 19.01 -1.03 2.60
N MET A 138 17.68 -1.24 2.66
CA MET A 138 17.03 -2.02 3.71
C MET A 138 17.11 -3.53 3.40
N PRO A 139 17.61 -4.39 4.30
CA PRO A 139 17.74 -5.82 4.06
C PRO A 139 16.41 -6.60 4.13
N GLN A 140 15.36 -6.03 4.70
CA GLN A 140 14.07 -6.69 4.88
C GLN A 140 13.30 -6.85 3.57
N ARG A 141 12.36 -7.80 3.55
CA ARG A 141 11.32 -7.84 2.49
C ARG A 141 10.51 -6.54 2.53
N LYS A 142 10.13 -6.03 1.37
CA LYS A 142 9.37 -4.79 1.23
C LYS A 142 8.16 -5.04 0.34
N ILE A 143 6.97 -4.72 0.82
CA ILE A 143 5.71 -4.98 0.12
C ILE A 143 4.86 -3.71 0.14
N ILE A 144 4.25 -3.38 -0.99
CA ILE A 144 3.22 -2.34 -1.04
C ILE A 144 1.89 -2.94 -0.56
N PHE A 145 1.17 -2.24 0.31
CA PHE A 145 -0.18 -2.55 0.72
C PHE A 145 -1.08 -1.33 0.56
N THR A 146 -1.80 -1.27 -0.56
CA THR A 146 -2.60 -0.12 -0.96
C THR A 146 -4.07 -0.50 -1.18
N ASN A 147 -4.98 0.44 -0.94
CA ASN A 147 -6.39 0.31 -1.31
C ASN A 147 -6.64 0.57 -2.81
N SER A 148 -5.63 1.08 -3.52
CA SER A 148 -5.70 1.40 -4.95
C SER A 148 -5.57 0.15 -5.83
N ASP A 149 -5.83 0.29 -7.13
CA ASP A 149 -5.69 -0.77 -8.12
C ASP A 149 -4.24 -0.95 -8.60
N GLU A 150 -3.98 -2.10 -9.21
CA GLU A 150 -2.68 -2.48 -9.75
C GLU A 150 -2.15 -1.47 -10.78
N ALA A 151 -3.00 -0.93 -11.67
CA ALA A 151 -2.55 0.00 -12.71
C ALA A 151 -2.13 1.35 -12.12
N HIS A 152 -2.86 1.84 -11.11
CA HIS A 152 -2.43 3.01 -10.34
C HIS A 152 -1.08 2.77 -9.66
N ALA A 153 -0.94 1.67 -8.94
CA ALA A 153 0.28 1.34 -8.21
C ALA A 153 1.50 1.23 -9.14
N ALA A 154 1.36 0.53 -10.26
CA ALA A 154 2.40 0.42 -11.27
C ALA A 154 2.82 1.81 -11.81
N THR A 155 1.85 2.66 -12.13
CA THR A 155 2.12 4.02 -12.64
C THR A 155 2.86 4.88 -11.61
N VAL A 156 2.46 4.83 -10.34
CA VAL A 156 3.14 5.57 -9.26
C VAL A 156 4.58 5.12 -9.11
N LEU A 157 4.82 3.81 -9.01
CA LEU A 157 6.16 3.26 -8.85
C LEU A 157 7.08 3.58 -10.04
N GLU A 158 6.57 3.52 -11.27
CA GLU A 158 7.29 3.92 -12.48
C GLU A 158 7.66 5.41 -12.41
N LYS A 159 6.69 6.30 -12.19
CA LYS A 159 6.91 7.76 -12.19
C LYS A 159 7.86 8.21 -11.09
N MET A 160 7.84 7.54 -9.95
CA MET A 160 8.75 7.81 -8.83
C MET A 160 10.11 7.11 -8.96
N GLY A 161 10.30 6.26 -9.97
CA GLY A 161 11.54 5.50 -10.15
C GLY A 161 11.79 4.51 -9.01
N LEU A 162 10.74 3.90 -8.46
CA LEU A 162 10.79 2.95 -7.35
C LEU A 162 10.62 1.49 -7.80
N GLU A 163 10.62 1.24 -9.11
CA GLU A 163 10.60 -0.11 -9.67
C GLU A 163 11.77 -0.96 -9.15
N GLY A 164 11.47 -2.19 -8.76
CA GLY A 164 12.45 -3.12 -8.18
C GLY A 164 12.80 -2.88 -6.70
N CYS A 165 12.20 -1.89 -6.03
CA CYS A 165 12.39 -1.69 -4.59
C CYS A 165 11.51 -2.60 -3.71
N PHE A 166 10.43 -3.14 -4.28
CA PHE A 166 9.42 -3.94 -3.58
C PHE A 166 9.35 -5.35 -4.17
N GLU A 167 9.18 -6.35 -3.30
CA GLU A 167 9.00 -7.75 -3.67
C GLU A 167 7.64 -8.00 -4.35
N GLY A 168 6.61 -7.26 -3.93
CA GLY A 168 5.27 -7.38 -4.47
C GLY A 168 4.34 -6.24 -4.04
N ILE A 169 3.14 -6.25 -4.65
CA ILE A 169 2.07 -5.29 -4.40
C ILE A 169 0.82 -6.06 -3.99
N ILE A 170 0.26 -5.69 -2.85
CA ILE A 170 -1.06 -6.13 -2.38
C ILE A 170 -1.99 -4.94 -2.54
N CYS A 171 -2.74 -4.96 -3.64
CA CYS A 171 -3.67 -3.93 -4.08
C CYS A 171 -5.12 -4.45 -4.05
N PHE A 172 -6.05 -3.66 -4.59
CA PHE A 172 -7.46 -4.05 -4.72
C PHE A 172 -7.63 -5.45 -5.34
N GLU A 173 -7.01 -5.72 -6.49
CA GLU A 173 -7.13 -6.98 -7.23
C GLU A 173 -6.63 -8.17 -6.41
N THR A 174 -5.52 -8.00 -5.70
CA THR A 174 -4.93 -9.04 -4.86
C THR A 174 -5.84 -9.40 -3.68
N LEU A 175 -6.49 -8.40 -3.07
CA LEU A 175 -7.42 -8.60 -1.94
C LEU A 175 -8.81 -9.09 -2.36
N ASN A 176 -9.24 -8.71 -3.57
CA ASN A 176 -10.62 -8.89 -4.05
C ASN A 176 -10.70 -9.75 -5.31
N GLN A 177 -9.86 -10.80 -5.37
CA GLN A 177 -9.83 -11.73 -6.51
C GLN A 177 -11.22 -12.31 -6.82
N LYS A 178 -11.55 -12.34 -8.11
CA LYS A 178 -12.73 -13.01 -8.64
C LYS A 178 -12.50 -14.52 -8.54
N ASN A 179 -13.38 -15.26 -7.85
CA ASN A 179 -13.23 -16.71 -7.73
C ASN A 179 -13.50 -17.38 -9.09
N PRO A 180 -12.76 -18.44 -9.49
CA PRO A 180 -13.07 -19.20 -10.69
C PRO A 180 -14.44 -19.88 -10.53
N GLY A 181 -15.44 -19.41 -11.26
CA GLY A 181 -16.85 -19.81 -11.11
C GLY A 181 -17.79 -18.64 -10.83
N ASP A 182 -17.23 -17.48 -10.49
CA ASP A 182 -17.92 -16.20 -10.45
C ASP A 182 -18.13 -15.70 -11.89
N THR A 183 -19.14 -16.27 -12.57
CA THR A 183 -19.48 -15.97 -13.97
C THR A 183 -20.21 -14.64 -14.14
N SER A 184 -20.36 -13.87 -13.07
CA SER A 184 -21.07 -12.62 -13.11
C SER A 184 -20.06 -11.48 -13.18
N ALA A 185 -19.91 -10.91 -14.37
CA ALA A 185 -19.69 -9.47 -14.42
C ALA A 185 -20.85 -8.82 -13.66
N GLY A 186 -20.63 -8.46 -12.39
CA GLY A 186 -21.69 -7.93 -11.50
C GLY A 186 -22.41 -8.98 -10.65
N ASP A 187 -21.69 -9.84 -9.93
CA ASP A 187 -22.33 -10.70 -8.93
C ASP A 187 -22.71 -9.82 -7.72
N GLY A 188 -24.00 -9.52 -7.59
CA GLY A 188 -24.61 -9.02 -6.37
C GLY A 188 -24.51 -9.98 -5.16
N SER A 189 -23.39 -10.67 -4.97
CA SER A 189 -23.13 -11.66 -3.92
C SER A 189 -23.13 -11.07 -2.51
N GLY A 190 -23.24 -9.75 -2.39
CA GLY A 190 -23.09 -9.05 -1.13
C GLY A 190 -21.70 -9.23 -0.52
N LYS A 191 -20.70 -9.72 -1.29
CA LYS A 191 -19.33 -9.84 -0.81
C LYS A 191 -18.76 -8.43 -0.65
N ARG A 192 -18.54 -8.04 0.60
CA ARG A 192 -17.93 -6.77 0.97
C ARG A 192 -16.56 -6.63 0.32
N VAL A 193 -16.30 -5.48 -0.29
CA VAL A 193 -14.97 -5.09 -0.77
C VAL A 193 -14.01 -5.03 0.42
N LEU A 194 -12.97 -5.85 0.37
CA LEU A 194 -11.92 -5.90 1.38
C LEU A 194 -10.92 -4.78 1.12
N CYS A 195 -10.76 -3.89 2.10
CA CYS A 195 -9.83 -2.76 2.04
C CYS A 195 -9.48 -2.27 3.45
N LYS A 196 -8.37 -1.53 3.58
CA LYS A 196 -8.02 -0.81 4.80
C LYS A 196 -9.12 0.23 5.12
N PRO A 197 -9.48 0.46 6.40
CA PRO A 197 -8.82 -0.03 7.62
C PRO A 197 -9.45 -1.31 8.20
N SER A 198 -10.14 -2.16 7.42
CA SER A 198 -10.74 -3.37 8.00
C SER A 198 -9.68 -4.30 8.61
N LEU A 199 -9.97 -4.91 9.77
CA LEU A 199 -9.04 -5.87 10.38
C LEU A 199 -8.86 -7.09 9.47
N GLU A 200 -9.93 -7.47 8.78
CA GLU A 200 -9.95 -8.53 7.79
C GLU A 200 -8.97 -8.26 6.64
N SER A 201 -8.76 -7.00 6.22
CA SER A 201 -7.74 -6.68 5.21
C SER A 201 -6.31 -6.83 5.76
N MET A 202 -6.11 -6.57 7.05
CA MET A 202 -4.83 -6.77 7.73
C MET A 202 -4.54 -8.27 7.90
N GLU A 203 -5.55 -9.07 8.25
CA GLU A 203 -5.42 -10.53 8.30
C GLU A 203 -5.14 -11.12 6.91
N ALA A 204 -5.82 -10.62 5.88
CA ALA A 204 -5.58 -11.05 4.51
C ALA A 204 -4.15 -10.73 4.03
N VAL A 205 -3.59 -9.55 4.35
CA VAL A 205 -2.21 -9.22 3.97
C VAL A 205 -1.20 -10.15 4.65
N VAL A 206 -1.47 -10.54 5.91
CA VAL A 206 -0.63 -11.51 6.65
C VAL A 206 -0.61 -12.87 5.94
N GLU A 207 -1.78 -13.39 5.57
CA GLU A 207 -1.89 -14.69 4.89
C GLU A 207 -1.28 -14.66 3.48
N ILE A 208 -1.59 -13.62 2.69
CA ILE A 208 -1.12 -13.50 1.30
C ILE A 208 0.40 -13.37 1.24
N ALA A 209 1.00 -12.53 2.08
CA ALA A 209 2.45 -12.28 2.08
C ALA A 209 3.24 -13.18 3.03
N LYS A 210 2.56 -14.08 3.77
CA LYS A 210 3.13 -14.99 4.78
C LYS A 210 3.95 -14.23 5.81
N LEU A 211 3.32 -13.24 6.43
CA LEU A 211 3.95 -12.35 7.39
C LEU A 211 3.90 -12.94 8.80
N ASP A 212 4.93 -12.68 9.61
CA ASP A 212 4.77 -12.67 11.07
C ASP A 212 4.41 -11.24 11.47
N PRO A 213 3.18 -10.98 11.97
CA PRO A 213 2.76 -9.63 12.32
C PRO A 213 3.71 -8.95 13.31
N LYS A 214 4.25 -9.69 14.29
CA LYS A 214 5.13 -9.13 15.32
C LYS A 214 6.50 -8.73 14.78
N LYS A 215 6.87 -9.24 13.62
CA LYS A 215 8.11 -8.93 12.90
C LYS A 215 7.86 -8.10 11.63
N THR A 216 6.69 -7.49 11.51
CA THR A 216 6.32 -6.64 10.39
C THR A 216 6.16 -5.20 10.85
N VAL A 217 6.79 -4.26 10.14
CA VAL A 217 6.57 -2.81 10.32
C VAL A 217 5.62 -2.31 9.25
N PHE A 218 4.54 -1.64 9.65
CA PHE A 218 3.53 -1.08 8.76
C PHE A 218 3.60 0.46 8.74
N PHE A 219 3.86 1.02 7.56
CA PHE A 219 3.95 2.46 7.30
C PHE A 219 2.71 2.92 6.55
N ASP A 220 1.96 3.87 7.11
CA ASP A 220 0.72 4.39 6.49
C ASP A 220 0.45 5.82 6.99
N ASP A 221 -0.16 6.66 6.16
CA ASP A 221 -0.52 8.05 6.48
C ASP A 221 -1.84 8.14 7.27
N SER A 222 -2.70 7.12 7.18
CA SER A 222 -4.03 7.12 7.78
C SER A 222 -4.00 6.61 9.22
N PRO A 223 -4.41 7.43 10.21
CA PRO A 223 -4.50 7.00 11.61
C PRO A 223 -5.42 5.79 11.81
N ARG A 224 -6.44 5.64 10.96
CA ARG A 224 -7.37 4.50 11.01
C ARG A 224 -6.71 3.21 10.55
N ASN A 225 -5.90 3.29 9.48
CA ASN A 225 -5.16 2.13 8.99
C ASN A 225 -4.10 1.72 10.02
N ILE A 226 -3.40 2.69 10.61
CA ILE A 226 -2.42 2.46 11.69
C ILE A 226 -3.06 1.79 12.91
N ALA A 227 -4.23 2.26 13.36
CA ALA A 227 -4.94 1.63 14.48
C ALA A 227 -5.28 0.15 14.18
N SER A 228 -5.75 -0.15 12.96
CA SER A 228 -6.05 -1.53 12.55
C SER A 228 -4.80 -2.39 12.38
N GLY A 229 -3.71 -1.82 11.86
CA GLY A 229 -2.42 -2.52 11.78
C GLY A 229 -1.90 -2.86 13.17
N LYS A 230 -2.08 -1.97 14.15
CA LYS A 230 -1.72 -2.23 15.54
C LYS A 230 -2.56 -3.36 16.14
N ALA A 231 -3.86 -3.36 15.87
CA ALA A 231 -4.77 -4.41 16.31
C ALA A 231 -4.41 -5.78 15.70
N ALA A 232 -3.92 -5.80 14.45
CA ALA A 232 -3.40 -7.00 13.79
C ALA A 232 -2.03 -7.46 14.31
N GLY A 233 -1.38 -6.68 15.18
CA GLY A 233 -0.12 -7.03 15.83
C GLY A 233 1.14 -6.49 15.14
N PHE A 234 1.00 -5.63 14.13
CA PHE A 234 2.15 -4.97 13.49
C PHE A 234 2.83 -3.97 14.41
N HIS A 235 4.12 -3.75 14.17
CA HIS A 235 4.77 -2.50 14.58
C HIS A 235 4.33 -1.40 13.60
N THR A 236 3.96 -0.23 14.08
CA THR A 236 3.22 0.75 13.25
C THR A 236 3.89 2.11 13.22
N VAL A 237 3.92 2.70 12.03
CA VAL A 237 4.58 3.97 11.77
C VAL A 237 3.63 4.90 11.03
N ILE A 238 3.16 5.96 11.69
CA ILE A 238 2.37 7.00 11.04
C ILE A 238 3.29 7.90 10.21
N VAL A 239 2.95 8.15 8.95
CA VAL A 239 3.75 8.97 8.03
C VAL A 239 3.01 10.28 7.68
N GLY A 240 3.75 11.36 7.46
CA GLY A 240 3.19 12.68 7.10
C GLY A 240 2.95 13.62 8.28
N SER A 241 3.32 13.21 9.50
CA SER A 241 3.17 14.00 10.72
C SER A 241 4.20 13.60 11.77
N SER A 242 4.71 14.56 12.53
CA SER A 242 5.57 14.31 13.70
C SER A 242 4.77 13.94 14.96
N ALA A 243 3.44 14.03 14.92
CA ALA A 243 2.58 13.69 16.04
C ALA A 243 2.17 12.21 16.01
N LEU A 244 2.33 11.53 17.15
CA LEU A 244 1.79 10.18 17.34
C LEU A 244 0.26 10.21 17.34
N VAL A 245 -0.31 9.13 16.81
CA VAL A 245 -1.75 8.87 16.82
C VAL A 245 -2.03 7.57 17.55
N ALA A 246 -3.29 7.35 17.91
CA ALA A 246 -3.70 6.11 18.57
C ALA A 246 -3.30 4.89 17.71
N GLY A 247 -2.51 3.99 18.30
CA GLY A 247 -2.02 2.79 17.64
C GLY A 247 -0.70 2.96 16.90
N ALA A 248 -0.13 4.16 16.74
CA ALA A 248 1.20 4.35 16.17
C ALA A 248 2.29 4.11 17.23
N ASP A 249 3.32 3.34 16.88
CA ASP A 249 4.53 3.20 17.71
C ASP A 249 5.56 4.30 17.41
N VAL A 250 5.64 4.73 16.15
CA VAL A 250 6.56 5.76 15.66
C VAL A 250 5.81 6.73 14.75
N ALA A 251 6.26 7.99 14.69
CA ALA A 251 5.75 9.01 13.78
C ALA A 251 6.88 9.58 12.93
N LEU A 252 6.62 9.73 11.62
CA LEU A 252 7.53 10.31 10.64
C LEU A 252 6.86 11.49 9.95
N GLU A 253 7.51 12.65 9.93
CA GLU A 253 7.06 13.76 9.08
C GLU A 253 7.19 13.41 7.60
N SER A 254 8.24 12.69 7.22
CA SER A 254 8.44 12.14 5.88
C SER A 254 8.96 10.72 5.94
N ILE A 255 8.60 9.90 4.96
CA ILE A 255 9.15 8.55 4.75
C ILE A 255 10.69 8.57 4.60
N HIS A 256 11.29 9.72 4.26
CA HIS A 256 12.73 9.90 4.19
C HIS A 256 13.42 9.83 5.57
N ASN A 257 12.68 10.05 6.66
CA ASN A 257 13.20 10.04 8.02
C ASN A 257 13.30 8.63 8.63
N ILE A 258 12.98 7.56 7.89
CA ILE A 258 12.97 6.18 8.44
C ILE A 258 14.31 5.83 9.11
N ARG A 259 15.45 6.19 8.50
CA ARG A 259 16.76 5.83 9.05
C ARG A 259 17.04 6.47 10.41
N GLU A 260 16.56 7.69 10.62
CA GLU A 260 16.72 8.40 11.89
C GLU A 260 15.80 7.83 12.97
N ALA A 261 14.55 7.55 12.61
CA ALA A 261 13.53 7.12 13.55
C ALA A 261 13.57 5.61 13.88
N LEU A 262 14.06 4.80 12.94
CA LEU A 262 14.14 3.35 13.03
C LEU A 262 15.52 2.84 12.55
N PRO A 263 16.63 3.24 13.22
CA PRO A 263 17.97 2.82 12.85
C PRO A 263 18.14 1.30 12.91
N GLU A 264 17.38 0.61 13.77
CA GLU A 264 17.43 -0.85 13.93
C GLU A 264 17.09 -1.62 12.64
N LEU A 265 16.45 -0.99 11.65
CA LEU A 265 16.20 -1.62 10.35
C LEU A 265 17.49 -1.92 9.59
N TRP A 266 18.60 -1.26 9.95
CA TRP A 266 19.93 -1.50 9.38
C TRP A 266 20.89 -2.24 10.32
N GLU A 267 20.47 -2.53 11.54
CA GLU A 267 21.28 -3.24 12.52
C GLU A 267 20.94 -4.73 12.47
N ALA A 268 21.98 -5.58 12.44
CA ALA A 268 21.77 -7.00 12.70
C ALA A 268 21.40 -7.14 14.18
N GLY A 269 20.31 -7.84 14.51
CA GLY A 269 19.91 -7.98 15.92
C GLY A 269 20.94 -8.80 16.68
N GLY A 270 21.85 -8.08 17.33
CA GLY A 270 22.59 -8.57 18.48
C GLY A 270 21.74 -8.36 19.72
N ASP A 271 21.62 -9.38 20.55
CA ASP A 271 21.09 -9.26 21.90
C ASP A 271 21.88 -8.21 22.68
N HIS A 272 21.39 -6.96 22.70
CA HIS A 272 21.86 -5.95 23.64
C HIS A 272 21.11 -6.10 24.96
N ALA A 273 21.36 -7.22 25.66
CA ALA A 273 21.27 -7.24 27.10
C ALA A 273 22.46 -6.45 27.66
N VAL A 274 22.33 -5.12 27.75
CA VAL A 274 23.30 -4.30 28.49
C VAL A 274 23.00 -4.46 29.97
N ASP A 275 23.79 -5.33 30.60
CA ASP A 275 23.93 -5.50 32.05
C ASP A 275 24.30 -4.15 32.68
N ILE A 276 23.32 -3.40 33.19
CA ILE A 276 23.58 -2.21 34.01
C ILE A 276 24.07 -2.71 35.36
N ARG A 277 25.38 -2.99 35.43
CA ARG A 277 26.07 -3.12 36.71
C ARG A 277 26.16 -1.75 37.35
N SER A 278 25.54 -1.66 38.51
CA SER A 278 25.51 -0.53 39.44
C SER A 278 26.85 0.22 39.53
N ALA A 279 26.83 1.51 39.20
CA ALA A 279 27.82 2.46 39.69
C ALA A 279 27.25 3.12 40.96
N ALA A 280 27.53 2.51 42.11
CA ALA A 280 27.45 3.19 43.40
C ALA A 280 28.75 3.94 43.62
N VAL A 281 28.73 5.27 43.75
CA VAL A 281 29.80 6.04 44.41
C VAL A 281 29.26 7.26 45.15
N ALA A 282 29.36 7.14 46.48
CA ALA A 282 29.71 8.12 47.51
C ALA A 282 28.88 9.41 47.71
N GLU A 283 28.10 9.40 48.79
CA GLU A 283 27.80 10.59 49.59
C GLU A 283 29.11 11.23 50.07
N THR A 284 29.24 12.54 49.90
CA THR A 284 30.24 13.35 50.61
C THR A 284 29.53 14.35 51.51
N THR A 285 29.60 14.08 52.80
CA THR A 285 29.21 14.98 53.89
C THR A 285 30.17 16.16 53.94
N VAL A 286 29.64 17.39 54.01
CA VAL A 286 30.43 18.57 54.41
C VAL A 286 29.82 19.13 55.69
N LEU A 287 30.58 19.04 56.77
CA LEU A 287 30.40 19.81 58.00
C LEU A 287 31.73 20.49 58.33
N ALA A 288 31.74 21.82 58.24
CA ALA A 288 32.44 22.77 59.10
C ALA A 288 31.97 24.18 58.74
#